data_AF-A0A920GTT8-F1
#
_entry.id   AF-A0A920GTT8-F1
#
_cell.length_a   1.000
_cell.length_b   1.000
_cell.length_c   1.000
_cell.angle_alpha   90.00
_cell.angle_beta   90.00
_cell.angle_gamma   90.00
#
_symmetry.space_group_name_H-M   'P 1'
#
loop_
_entity.id
_entity.type
_entity.pdbx_description
1 polymer ?
#
loop_
_entity_poly.entity_id
_entity_poly.type
_entity_poly.pdbx_seq_one_letter_code
_entity_poly.pdbx_strand_id
1 'polypeptide(L)'
;MVGASDTHTGAISDDESDFHSKVGILDGDAVARGSVPISDERVESLTGGQAIRQLAFKKIGERNFNDAVFNTWGASGLAAVWAEENTRDSIFDAFRRKETYATSGSRIKLRFFGGYDLDATMLEKEDLIKEAYRKGVPMGQDLAPSEGKAPSFLIWAMRDKNAAPLQRVQIIKGWVEQTTGRPFEEVIDVACSDGLTPDPLTNRCPDNGALVDISDCSISSDRG
;
A
#
# COMPACT_ATOMS: atom_id res chain seq x y z
N MET A 1 -13.99 -0.83 5.99
CA MET A 1 -12.57 -0.52 5.73
C MET A 1 -11.75 -1.81 5.82
N VAL A 2 -10.89 -2.11 4.83
CA VAL A 2 -9.76 -3.03 5.08
C VAL A 2 -8.73 -2.18 5.83
N GLY A 3 -8.44 -2.53 7.09
CA GLY A 3 -7.50 -1.77 7.91
C GLY A 3 -6.08 -1.90 7.35
N ALA A 4 -5.69 -1.01 6.46
CA ALA A 4 -4.37 -0.97 5.83
C ALA A 4 -3.63 0.34 6.16
N SER A 5 -3.81 0.84 7.37
CA SER A 5 -3.01 1.93 7.94
C SER A 5 -2.46 1.43 9.29
N ASP A 6 -1.20 1.78 9.58
CA ASP A 6 -0.30 1.27 10.64
C ASP A 6 -0.86 1.33 12.08
N THR A 7 -2.10 1.75 12.28
CA THR A 7 -2.73 1.78 13.59
C THR A 7 -4.23 1.61 13.50
N HIS A 8 -4.63 0.42 13.89
CA HIS A 8 -5.99 -0.04 13.80
C HIS A 8 -6.83 0.47 14.97
N THR A 9 -7.93 1.14 14.65
CA THR A 9 -9.19 0.97 15.39
C THR A 9 -10.11 0.19 14.45
N GLY A 10 -10.67 -0.94 14.90
CA GLY A 10 -11.62 -1.74 14.12
C GLY A 10 -13.01 -1.10 13.96
N ALA A 11 -13.22 0.08 14.57
CA ALA A 11 -14.39 0.91 14.39
C ALA A 11 -14.07 1.96 13.31
N ILE A 12 -14.73 1.85 12.17
CA ILE A 12 -14.77 2.92 11.16
C ILE A 12 -15.90 3.87 11.55
N SER A 13 -15.67 5.18 11.42
CA SER A 13 -16.77 6.15 11.32
C SER A 13 -17.31 6.08 9.90
N ASP A 14 -18.47 5.44 9.71
CA ASP A 14 -19.12 5.32 8.39
C ASP A 14 -19.78 6.64 7.93
N ASP A 15 -19.83 7.65 8.82
CA ASP A 15 -20.33 8.99 8.56
C ASP A 15 -19.18 10.01 8.57
N GLU A 16 -18.98 10.70 7.44
CA GLU A 16 -17.93 11.71 7.28
C GLU A 16 -18.13 12.92 8.21
N SER A 17 -19.37 13.20 8.61
CA SER A 17 -19.69 14.26 9.56
C SER A 17 -19.32 13.92 11.01
N ASP A 18 -19.09 12.63 11.30
CA ASP A 18 -18.67 12.10 12.61
C ASP A 18 -17.31 11.39 12.53
N PHE A 19 -16.50 11.75 11.53
CA PHE A 19 -15.18 11.15 11.36
C PHE A 19 -14.26 11.51 12.52
N HIS A 20 -13.95 10.53 13.36
CA HIS A 20 -12.82 10.56 14.29
C HIS A 20 -11.66 9.76 13.69
N SER A 21 -10.45 10.32 13.81
CA SER A 21 -9.23 9.63 13.38
C SER A 21 -8.80 8.61 14.46
N LYS A 22 -7.55 8.17 14.36
CA LYS A 22 -6.94 7.06 15.10
C LYS A 22 -6.88 7.22 16.63
N VAL A 23 -6.95 8.42 17.19
CA VAL A 23 -6.55 8.72 18.59
C VAL A 23 -7.74 9.02 19.51
N GLY A 24 -8.97 9.01 18.98
CA GLY A 24 -10.20 9.10 19.77
C GLY A 24 -10.49 10.53 20.22
N ILE A 25 -10.32 10.84 21.51
CA ILE A 25 -10.67 12.19 22.03
C ILE A 25 -9.83 13.29 21.37
N LEU A 26 -8.59 12.99 20.99
CA LEU A 26 -7.68 13.97 20.38
C LEU A 26 -8.00 14.28 18.91
N ASP A 27 -8.88 13.52 18.27
CA ASP A 27 -9.33 13.79 16.90
C ASP A 27 -10.86 13.71 16.70
N GLY A 28 -11.61 13.52 17.78
CA GLY A 28 -13.07 13.40 17.77
C GLY A 28 -13.82 14.71 17.50
N ASP A 29 -13.16 15.86 17.61
CA ASP A 29 -13.76 17.15 17.27
C ASP A 29 -12.83 18.04 16.44
N ALA A 30 -13.42 19.09 15.83
CA ALA A 30 -12.71 19.97 14.90
C ALA A 30 -11.58 20.77 15.54
N VAL A 31 -11.70 21.13 16.82
CA VAL A 31 -10.68 21.87 17.58
C VAL A 31 -9.54 20.91 17.96
N ALA A 32 -9.89 19.72 18.47
CA ALA A 32 -8.96 18.69 18.88
C ALA A 32 -8.09 18.20 17.71
N ARG A 33 -8.67 17.96 16.52
CA ARG A 33 -7.89 17.56 15.33
C ARG A 33 -7.19 18.72 14.61
N GLY A 34 -7.29 19.95 15.12
CA GLY A 34 -6.63 21.13 14.55
C GLY A 34 -7.24 21.69 13.26
N SER A 35 -8.48 21.30 12.92
CA SER A 35 -9.20 21.82 11.74
C SER A 35 -9.73 23.25 11.95
N VAL A 36 -10.02 23.63 13.20
CA VAL A 36 -10.46 24.98 13.55
C VAL A 36 -9.63 25.54 14.71
N PRO A 37 -9.59 26.87 14.89
CA PRO A 37 -8.80 27.49 15.94
C PRO A 37 -9.21 27.04 17.35
N ILE A 38 -8.22 26.89 18.22
CA ILE A 38 -8.40 26.76 19.66
C ILE A 38 -8.28 28.14 20.33
N SER A 39 -9.09 28.42 21.34
CA SER A 39 -9.03 29.69 22.05
C SER A 39 -7.76 29.82 22.90
N ASP A 40 -7.27 31.05 23.05
CA ASP A 40 -6.04 31.34 23.81
C ASP A 40 -6.16 30.91 25.29
N GLU A 41 -7.34 31.12 25.89
CA GLU A 41 -7.65 30.66 27.25
C GLU A 41 -7.55 29.13 27.36
N ARG A 42 -7.96 28.40 26.31
CA ARG A 42 -7.88 26.94 26.29
C ARG A 42 -6.44 26.47 26.13
N VAL A 43 -5.64 27.13 25.29
CA VAL A 43 -4.19 26.86 25.17
C VAL A 43 -3.50 27.07 26.51
N GLU A 44 -3.77 28.18 27.20
CA GLU A 44 -3.23 28.47 28.52
C GLU A 44 -3.62 27.41 29.55
N SER A 45 -4.90 26.98 29.56
CA SER A 45 -5.38 25.92 30.45
C SER A 45 -4.74 24.55 30.19
N LEU A 46 -4.38 24.24 28.94
CA LEU A 46 -3.80 22.96 28.53
C LEU A 46 -2.27 22.93 28.66
N THR A 47 -1.63 24.09 28.66
CA THR A 47 -0.17 24.24 28.82
C THR A 47 0.26 24.55 30.24
N GLY A 48 -0.70 24.65 31.18
CA GLY A 48 -0.59 25.07 32.58
C GLY A 48 0.36 24.28 33.50
N GLY A 49 1.62 24.11 33.10
CA GLY A 49 2.74 23.69 33.92
C GLY A 49 3.33 22.31 33.64
N GLN A 50 2.69 21.46 32.82
CA GLN A 50 3.27 20.16 32.43
C GLN A 50 3.06 19.90 30.94
N ALA A 51 4.15 19.51 30.26
CA ALA A 51 4.09 19.08 28.87
C ALA A 51 3.34 17.74 28.80
N ILE A 52 2.09 17.76 28.36
CA ILE A 52 1.40 16.53 27.99
C ILE A 52 2.03 16.04 26.68
N ARG A 53 2.68 14.89 26.73
CA ARG A 53 3.28 14.23 25.56
C ARG A 53 2.20 14.10 24.47
N GLN A 54 2.47 14.58 23.26
CA GLN A 54 1.58 14.57 22.06
C GLN A 54 0.57 15.71 21.91
N LEU A 55 0.51 16.68 22.83
CA LEU A 55 -0.20 17.95 22.62
C LEU A 55 0.81 19.04 22.23
N ALA A 56 0.67 19.56 21.01
CA ALA A 56 1.44 20.71 20.53
C ALA A 56 0.48 21.72 19.93
N PHE A 57 0.89 22.99 19.87
CA PHE A 57 0.08 24.06 19.31
C PHE A 57 0.87 24.79 18.24
N LYS A 58 0.21 25.11 17.14
CA LYS A 58 0.78 25.89 16.05
C LYS A 58 -0.03 27.14 15.85
N LYS A 59 0.67 28.27 15.76
CA LYS A 59 0.06 29.55 15.43
C LYS A 59 0.07 29.75 13.91
N ILE A 60 -1.10 29.97 13.32
CA ILE A 60 -1.26 30.30 11.90
C ILE A 60 -1.96 31.66 11.83
N GLY A 61 -1.20 32.70 11.43
CA GLY A 61 -1.64 34.08 11.56
C GLY A 61 -1.82 34.48 13.03
N GLU A 62 -2.99 34.99 13.38
CA GLU A 62 -3.32 35.37 14.76
C GLU A 62 -3.99 34.25 15.57
N ARG A 63 -4.26 33.10 14.94
CA ARG A 63 -5.06 32.02 15.53
C ARG A 63 -4.17 30.85 15.95
N ASN A 64 -4.45 30.29 17.13
CA ASN A 64 -3.84 29.06 17.60
C ASN A 64 -4.62 27.85 17.10
N PHE A 65 -3.91 26.80 16.71
CA PHE A 65 -4.47 25.52 16.30
C PHE A 65 -3.80 24.41 17.09
N ASN A 66 -4.53 23.33 17.36
CA ASN A 66 -3.89 22.11 17.83
C ASN A 66 -3.00 21.52 16.71
N ASP A 67 -1.77 21.18 17.05
CA ASP A 67 -0.75 20.61 16.16
C ASP A 67 -0.36 19.21 16.64
N ALA A 68 -1.38 18.40 16.91
CA ALA A 68 -1.17 17.01 17.28
C ALA A 68 -0.41 16.29 16.17
N VAL A 69 0.61 15.48 16.52
CA VAL A 69 1.41 14.64 15.59
C VAL A 69 0.53 13.82 14.64
N PHE A 70 -0.70 13.56 15.05
CA PHE A 70 -1.71 12.78 14.35
C PHE A 70 -2.32 13.48 13.13
N ASN A 71 -2.12 14.79 12.96
CA ASN A 71 -2.47 15.51 11.74
C ASN A 71 -1.64 15.07 10.51
N THR A 72 -0.53 14.36 10.73
CA THR A 72 0.27 13.74 9.67
C THR A 72 -0.23 12.35 9.26
N TRP A 73 -1.26 11.83 9.93
CA TRP A 73 -1.80 10.49 9.69
C TRP A 73 -3.16 10.59 8.99
N GLY A 74 -3.27 9.95 7.82
CA GLY A 74 -4.51 9.90 7.03
C GLY A 74 -4.75 8.52 6.44
N ALA A 75 -6.02 8.22 6.13
CA ALA A 75 -6.41 7.02 5.39
C ALA A 75 -6.01 7.15 3.91
N SER A 76 -4.71 7.02 3.62
CA SER A 76 -4.16 7.21 2.27
C SER A 76 -4.06 5.91 1.45
N GLY A 77 -4.62 4.81 1.93
CA GLY A 77 -4.51 3.49 1.30
C GLY A 77 -5.81 3.02 0.64
N LEU A 78 -5.73 2.56 -0.61
CA LEU A 78 -6.77 1.74 -1.23
C LEU A 78 -6.46 0.27 -1.02
N ALA A 79 -7.47 -0.53 -0.69
CA ALA A 79 -7.37 -1.99 -0.69
C ALA A 79 -8.14 -2.53 -1.90
N ALA A 80 -7.45 -3.30 -2.72
CA ALA A 80 -8.03 -4.01 -3.85
C ALA A 80 -8.30 -5.47 -3.46
N VAL A 81 -9.44 -5.98 -3.90
CA VAL A 81 -9.93 -7.31 -3.57
C VAL A 81 -10.34 -8.01 -4.84
N TRP A 82 -9.80 -9.19 -5.08
CA TRP A 82 -10.15 -9.97 -6.25
C TRP A 82 -11.29 -10.95 -5.94
N ALA A 83 -12.51 -10.50 -6.22
CA ALA A 83 -13.73 -11.27 -6.11
C ALA A 83 -14.25 -11.66 -7.50
N GLU A 84 -14.98 -12.78 -7.59
CA GLU A 84 -15.62 -13.22 -8.82
C GLU A 84 -16.81 -12.32 -9.18
N GLU A 85 -17.49 -11.79 -8.16
CA GLU A 85 -18.67 -10.95 -8.29
C GLU A 85 -18.63 -9.78 -7.30
N ASN A 86 -19.34 -8.69 -7.61
CA ASN A 86 -19.54 -7.58 -6.68
C ASN A 86 -20.70 -7.87 -5.71
N THR A 87 -20.59 -9.00 -5.00
CA THR A 87 -21.51 -9.41 -3.95
C THR A 87 -20.76 -9.48 -2.62
N ARG A 88 -21.47 -9.26 -1.51
CA ARG A 88 -20.88 -9.32 -0.17
C ARG A 88 -20.16 -10.65 0.03
N ASP A 89 -20.81 -11.76 -0.29
CA ASP A 89 -20.26 -13.09 -0.05
C ASP A 89 -18.98 -13.33 -0.87
N SER A 90 -18.99 -13.00 -2.17
CA SER A 90 -17.81 -13.16 -3.03
C SER A 90 -16.61 -12.32 -2.56
N ILE A 91 -16.86 -11.10 -2.07
CA ILE A 91 -15.84 -10.22 -1.49
C ILE A 91 -15.29 -10.81 -0.17
N PHE A 92 -16.15 -11.31 0.70
CA PHE A 92 -15.73 -11.93 1.97
C PHE A 92 -14.92 -13.21 1.73
N ASP A 93 -15.28 -13.99 0.72
CA ASP A 93 -14.50 -15.17 0.36
C ASP A 93 -13.14 -14.79 -0.24
N ALA A 94 -13.06 -13.73 -1.03
CA ALA A 94 -11.79 -13.19 -1.50
C ALA A 94 -10.88 -12.74 -0.34
N PHE A 95 -11.44 -12.12 0.70
CA PHE A 95 -10.70 -11.80 1.93
C PHE A 95 -10.17 -13.04 2.64
N ARG A 96 -10.98 -14.10 2.76
CA ARG A 96 -10.54 -15.37 3.38
C ARG A 96 -9.39 -16.02 2.60
N ARG A 97 -9.42 -15.92 1.27
CA ARG A 97 -8.35 -16.39 0.37
C ARG A 97 -7.12 -15.47 0.37
N LYS A 98 -7.22 -14.28 0.97
CA LYS A 98 -6.18 -13.23 1.02
C LYS A 98 -5.74 -12.75 -0.36
N GLU A 99 -6.61 -12.85 -1.37
CA GLU A 99 -6.30 -12.39 -2.72
C GLU A 99 -6.55 -10.88 -2.83
N THR A 100 -5.73 -10.12 -2.12
CA THR A 100 -5.88 -8.68 -1.88
C THR A 100 -4.54 -7.97 -1.88
N TYR A 101 -4.48 -6.75 -2.40
CA TYR A 101 -3.30 -5.87 -2.30
C TYR A 101 -3.72 -4.47 -1.86
N ALA A 102 -2.73 -3.68 -1.43
CA ALA A 102 -2.93 -2.29 -1.07
C ALA A 102 -2.12 -1.37 -1.99
N THR A 103 -2.62 -0.16 -2.20
CA THR A 103 -1.93 0.93 -2.91
C THR A 103 -2.10 2.23 -2.15
N SER A 104 -1.19 3.19 -2.30
CA SER A 104 -1.26 4.51 -1.65
C SER A 104 -2.09 5.55 -2.43
N GLY A 105 -2.78 5.14 -3.50
CA GLY A 105 -3.67 6.03 -4.25
C GLY A 105 -3.93 5.61 -5.69
N SER A 106 -2.93 5.02 -6.37
CA SER A 106 -3.11 4.56 -7.75
C SER A 106 -4.00 3.32 -7.81
N ARG A 107 -4.92 3.28 -8.77
CA ARG A 107 -5.83 2.15 -9.03
C ARG A 107 -5.23 1.21 -10.07
N ILE A 108 -3.98 0.80 -9.84
CA ILE A 108 -3.33 -0.23 -10.65
C ILE A 108 -4.14 -1.53 -10.57
N LYS A 109 -4.01 -2.41 -11.56
CA LYS A 109 -4.49 -3.79 -11.44
C LYS A 109 -3.31 -4.70 -11.34
N LEU A 110 -3.25 -5.52 -10.31
CA LEU A 110 -2.14 -6.45 -10.05
C LEU A 110 -2.68 -7.86 -9.83
N ARG A 111 -2.09 -8.84 -10.51
CA ARG A 111 -2.27 -10.27 -10.25
C ARG A 111 -0.89 -10.89 -10.08
N PHE A 112 -0.77 -11.76 -9.10
CA PHE A 112 0.47 -12.48 -8.80
C PHE A 112 0.11 -13.94 -8.50
N PHE A 113 0.79 -14.86 -9.19
CA PHE A 113 0.66 -16.30 -9.01
C PHE A 113 2.04 -16.92 -8.87
N GLY A 114 2.15 -17.94 -8.02
CA GLY A 114 3.32 -18.81 -7.92
C GLY A 114 2.96 -20.26 -8.20
N GLY A 115 3.83 -21.01 -8.87
CA GLY A 115 3.57 -22.42 -9.17
C GLY A 115 4.75 -23.09 -9.84
N TYR A 116 4.68 -24.41 -10.01
CA TYR A 116 5.77 -25.19 -10.60
C TYR A 116 5.57 -25.48 -12.09
N ASP A 117 4.37 -25.25 -12.62
CA ASP A 117 3.99 -25.51 -14.00
C ASP A 117 3.51 -24.22 -14.73
N LEU A 118 3.98 -23.06 -14.26
CA LEU A 118 3.73 -21.77 -14.92
C LEU A 118 4.77 -21.56 -16.03
N ASP A 119 4.28 -21.35 -17.25
CA ASP A 119 5.12 -21.26 -18.44
C ASP A 119 4.93 -19.94 -19.19
N ALA A 120 5.96 -19.48 -19.91
CA ALA A 120 5.94 -18.19 -20.60
C ALA A 120 4.87 -18.11 -21.70
N THR A 121 4.46 -19.24 -22.30
CA THR A 121 3.44 -19.26 -23.36
C THR A 121 2.06 -18.89 -22.83
N MET A 122 1.85 -18.94 -21.51
CA MET A 122 0.59 -18.51 -20.89
C MET A 122 0.30 -17.02 -21.10
N LEU A 123 1.34 -16.19 -21.27
CA LEU A 123 1.17 -14.73 -21.45
C LEU A 123 0.45 -14.36 -22.75
N GLU A 124 0.45 -15.26 -23.74
CA GLU A 124 -0.20 -15.06 -25.03
C GLU A 124 -1.63 -15.61 -25.09
N LYS A 125 -2.08 -16.30 -24.03
CA LYS A 125 -3.41 -16.93 -23.99
C LYS A 125 -4.49 -15.95 -23.56
N GLU A 126 -5.62 -15.97 -24.27
CA GLU A 126 -6.81 -15.19 -23.90
C GLU A 126 -7.35 -15.56 -22.52
N ASP A 127 -7.22 -16.83 -22.12
CA ASP A 127 -7.67 -17.36 -20.83
C ASP A 127 -6.56 -17.43 -19.77
N LEU A 128 -5.52 -16.60 -19.91
CA LEU A 128 -4.34 -16.54 -19.03
C LEU A 128 -4.68 -16.68 -17.54
N ILE A 129 -5.65 -15.90 -17.05
CA ILE A 129 -6.01 -15.89 -15.63
C ILE A 129 -6.64 -17.23 -15.20
N LYS A 130 -7.47 -17.84 -16.06
CA LYS A 130 -8.11 -19.12 -15.77
C LYS A 130 -7.09 -20.26 -15.74
N GLU A 131 -6.10 -20.23 -16.63
CA GLU A 131 -4.97 -21.15 -16.59
C GLU A 131 -4.09 -20.92 -15.33
N ALA A 132 -3.86 -19.66 -14.95
CA ALA A 132 -3.07 -19.32 -13.77
C ALA A 132 -3.71 -19.85 -12.47
N TYR A 133 -5.04 -19.72 -12.30
CA TYR A 133 -5.76 -20.32 -11.17
C TYR A 133 -5.74 -21.85 -11.17
N ARG A 134 -5.61 -22.48 -12.35
CA ARG A 134 -5.57 -23.95 -12.45
C ARG A 134 -4.21 -24.53 -12.11
N LYS A 135 -3.15 -23.85 -12.55
CA LYS A 135 -1.76 -24.33 -12.47
C LYS A 135 -0.95 -23.73 -11.32
N GLY A 136 -1.42 -22.63 -10.74
CA GLY A 136 -0.69 -21.86 -9.74
C GLY A 136 -1.53 -21.53 -8.51
N VAL A 137 -0.83 -20.97 -7.54
CA VAL A 137 -1.35 -20.48 -6.28
C VAL A 137 -1.41 -18.94 -6.36
N PRO A 138 -2.58 -18.30 -6.17
CA PRO A 138 -2.66 -16.85 -6.17
C PRO A 138 -2.00 -16.24 -4.94
N MET A 139 -1.66 -14.96 -5.02
CA MET A 139 -1.20 -14.16 -3.88
C MET A 139 -2.06 -14.32 -2.63
N GLY A 140 -1.40 -14.32 -1.47
CA GLY A 140 -2.03 -14.46 -0.15
C GLY A 140 -2.13 -15.91 0.37
N GLN A 141 -1.85 -16.89 -0.50
CA GLN A 141 -1.85 -18.31 -0.18
C GLN A 141 -0.43 -18.88 -0.07
N ASP A 142 -0.31 -20.03 0.57
CA ASP A 142 0.96 -20.74 0.75
C ASP A 142 1.25 -21.63 -0.46
N LEU A 143 2.45 -21.52 -1.02
CA LEU A 143 2.95 -22.44 -2.05
C LEU A 143 3.70 -23.58 -1.37
N ALA A 144 3.13 -24.79 -1.42
CA ALA A 144 3.77 -25.98 -0.85
C ALA A 144 5.10 -26.28 -1.56
N PRO A 145 6.17 -26.67 -0.83
CA PRO A 145 7.45 -26.95 -1.43
C PRO A 145 7.38 -28.17 -2.35
N SER A 146 7.97 -28.07 -3.54
CA SER A 146 8.23 -29.20 -4.44
C SER A 146 9.71 -29.53 -4.44
N GLU A 147 10.05 -30.77 -4.08
CA GLU A 147 11.43 -31.24 -4.07
C GLU A 147 12.10 -31.08 -5.45
N GLY A 148 13.29 -30.49 -5.47
CA GLY A 148 14.10 -30.32 -6.68
C GLY A 148 13.54 -29.33 -7.71
N LYS A 149 12.44 -28.62 -7.44
CA LYS A 149 11.86 -27.64 -8.36
C LYS A 149 11.86 -26.23 -7.78
N ALA A 150 12.39 -25.28 -8.54
CA ALA A 150 12.19 -23.87 -8.26
C ALA A 150 10.80 -23.45 -8.72
N PRO A 151 10.07 -22.61 -7.96
CA PRO A 151 8.80 -22.07 -8.41
C PRO A 151 9.03 -21.04 -9.51
N SER A 152 8.07 -20.94 -10.41
CA SER A 152 7.92 -19.83 -11.35
C SER A 152 6.84 -18.88 -10.83
N PHE A 153 6.96 -17.60 -11.19
CA PHE A 153 5.99 -16.58 -10.82
C PHE A 153 5.38 -15.97 -12.08
N LEU A 154 4.07 -15.81 -12.08
CA LEU A 154 3.35 -15.08 -13.10
C LEU A 154 2.81 -13.79 -12.51
N ILE A 155 3.20 -12.67 -13.11
CA ILE A 155 2.83 -11.34 -12.65
C ILE A 155 2.18 -10.62 -13.81
N TRP A 156 0.97 -10.13 -13.58
CA TRP A 156 0.25 -9.30 -14.53
C TRP A 156 -0.09 -7.99 -13.84
N ALA A 157 0.45 -6.90 -14.36
CA ALA A 157 0.26 -5.57 -13.82
C ALA A 157 -0.22 -4.61 -14.91
N MET A 158 -1.19 -3.78 -14.58
CA MET A 158 -1.72 -2.75 -15.46
C MET A 158 -1.75 -1.42 -14.72
N ARG A 159 -1.23 -0.37 -15.37
CA ARG A 159 -1.24 0.98 -14.80
C ARG A 159 -2.66 1.49 -14.57
N ASP A 160 -2.79 2.41 -13.63
CA ASP A 160 -3.99 3.24 -13.53
C ASP A 160 -4.08 4.15 -14.76
N LYS A 161 -5.26 4.27 -15.35
CA LYS A 161 -5.52 5.15 -16.49
C LYS A 161 -5.24 6.62 -16.15
N ASN A 162 -5.47 7.01 -14.89
CA ASN A 162 -5.41 8.39 -14.43
C ASN A 162 -4.17 8.70 -13.57
N ALA A 163 -3.21 7.77 -13.47
CA ALA A 163 -1.99 7.97 -12.70
C ALA A 163 -0.74 7.77 -13.57
N ALA A 164 0.43 7.88 -12.93
CA ALA A 164 1.73 7.70 -13.55
C ALA A 164 1.88 6.33 -14.25
N PRO A 165 2.75 6.23 -15.27
CA PRO A 165 3.20 4.96 -15.83
C PRO A 165 3.86 4.02 -14.78
N LEU A 166 3.95 2.73 -15.09
CA LEU A 166 4.50 1.70 -14.18
C LEU A 166 5.99 1.47 -14.45
N GLN A 167 6.86 2.19 -13.74
CA GLN A 167 8.30 2.13 -13.99
C GLN A 167 8.90 0.71 -13.96
N ARG A 168 8.52 -0.11 -12.98
CA ARG A 168 9.03 -1.48 -12.81
C ARG A 168 8.11 -2.32 -11.95
N VAL A 169 8.27 -3.64 -12.07
CA VAL A 169 7.72 -4.64 -11.14
C VAL A 169 8.88 -5.21 -10.34
N GLN A 170 8.72 -5.26 -9.01
CA GLN A 170 9.73 -5.77 -8.09
C GLN A 170 9.12 -6.89 -7.24
N ILE A 171 9.90 -7.95 -7.02
CA ILE A 171 9.63 -8.96 -6.01
C ILE A 171 10.58 -8.72 -4.85
N ILE A 172 10.02 -8.59 -3.65
CA ILE A 172 10.79 -8.49 -2.41
C ILE A 172 10.70 -9.84 -1.71
N LYS A 173 11.80 -10.57 -1.69
CA LYS A 173 11.91 -11.87 -1.04
C LYS A 173 12.37 -11.67 0.39
N GLY A 174 11.50 -11.97 1.35
CA GLY A 174 11.86 -12.03 2.77
C GLY A 174 12.05 -13.47 3.24
N TRP A 175 13.07 -13.74 4.06
CA TRP A 175 13.23 -15.02 4.74
C TRP A 175 13.91 -14.85 6.09
N VAL A 176 13.82 -15.87 6.93
CA VAL A 176 14.51 -15.92 8.22
C VAL A 176 15.57 -17.03 8.19
N GLU A 177 16.75 -16.74 8.72
CA GLU A 177 17.74 -17.78 8.97
C GLU A 177 17.24 -18.71 10.07
N GLN A 178 17.25 -20.02 9.81
CA GLN A 178 16.64 -21.02 10.69
C GLN A 178 17.28 -21.06 12.09
N THR A 179 18.59 -20.85 12.19
CA THR A 179 19.33 -20.99 13.45
C THR A 179 19.18 -19.79 14.37
N THR A 180 19.30 -18.58 13.84
CA THR A 180 19.31 -17.35 14.64
C THR A 180 17.96 -16.62 14.64
N GLY A 181 17.07 -16.95 13.71
CA GLY A 181 15.85 -16.18 13.45
C GLY A 181 16.10 -14.83 12.80
N ARG A 182 17.34 -14.53 12.36
CA ARG A 182 17.67 -13.26 11.72
C ARG A 182 16.89 -13.09 10.42
N PRO A 183 16.19 -11.96 10.20
CA PRO A 183 15.50 -11.70 8.95
C PRO A 183 16.49 -11.25 7.86
N PHE A 184 16.17 -11.60 6.63
CA PHE A 184 16.85 -11.21 5.41
C PHE A 184 15.83 -10.76 4.39
N GLU A 185 16.24 -9.82 3.55
CA GLU A 185 15.48 -9.36 2.40
C GLU A 185 16.35 -9.30 1.16
N GLU A 186 15.74 -9.52 0.01
CA GLU A 186 16.35 -9.33 -1.30
C GLU A 186 15.32 -8.69 -2.22
N VAL A 187 15.72 -7.63 -2.92
CA VAL A 187 14.88 -6.91 -3.86
C VAL A 187 15.30 -7.29 -5.27
N ILE A 188 14.35 -7.83 -6.05
CA ILE A 188 14.58 -8.34 -7.39
C ILE A 188 13.63 -7.63 -8.35
N ASP A 189 14.18 -6.85 -9.28
CA ASP A 189 13.41 -6.24 -10.35
C ASP A 189 13.14 -7.32 -11.41
N VAL A 190 11.88 -7.55 -11.76
CA VAL A 190 11.45 -8.65 -12.64
C VAL A 190 10.85 -8.19 -13.96
N ALA A 191 10.45 -6.92 -14.04
CA ALA A 191 10.06 -6.27 -15.28
C ALA A 191 10.41 -4.78 -15.21
N CYS A 192 10.95 -4.25 -16.30
CA CYS A 192 11.28 -2.83 -16.45
C CYS A 192 10.43 -2.23 -17.57
N SER A 193 10.05 -0.97 -17.40
CA SER A 193 9.44 -0.16 -18.45
C SER A 193 10.44 0.21 -19.55
N ASP A 194 9.95 0.87 -20.59
CA ASP A 194 10.77 1.45 -21.68
C ASP A 194 11.66 0.45 -22.43
N GLY A 195 11.27 -0.82 -22.46
CA GLY A 195 12.01 -1.89 -23.15
C GLY A 195 13.33 -2.29 -22.48
N LEU A 196 13.56 -1.83 -21.26
CA LEU A 196 14.71 -2.22 -20.46
C LEU A 196 14.53 -3.63 -19.89
N THR A 197 15.64 -4.25 -19.50
CA THR A 197 15.65 -5.54 -18.83
C THR A 197 16.45 -5.46 -17.53
N PRO A 198 16.07 -6.20 -16.47
CA PRO A 198 16.87 -6.27 -15.26
C PRO A 198 18.30 -6.76 -15.55
N ASP A 199 19.28 -6.14 -14.91
CA ASP A 199 20.67 -6.58 -14.98
C ASP A 199 20.84 -7.89 -14.18
N PRO A 200 21.35 -8.98 -14.78
CA PRO A 200 21.48 -10.27 -14.11
C PRO A 200 22.50 -10.30 -12.97
N LEU A 201 23.40 -9.32 -12.88
CA LEU A 201 24.37 -9.22 -11.79
C LEU A 201 23.79 -8.50 -10.57
N THR A 202 22.98 -7.48 -10.80
CA THR A 202 22.44 -6.62 -9.73
C THR A 202 20.99 -6.91 -9.40
N ASN A 203 20.27 -7.63 -10.26
CA ASN A 203 18.81 -7.83 -10.24
C ASN A 203 18.03 -6.51 -10.26
N ARG A 204 18.59 -5.44 -10.85
CA ARG A 204 17.97 -4.11 -10.89
C ARG A 204 17.71 -3.65 -12.32
N CYS A 205 16.61 -2.93 -12.50
CA CYS A 205 16.35 -2.17 -13.72
C CYS A 205 17.34 -1.01 -13.82
N PRO A 206 17.92 -0.76 -15.01
CA PRO A 206 18.64 0.48 -15.28
C PRO A 206 17.74 1.71 -15.06
N ASP A 207 18.36 2.86 -14.80
CA ASP A 207 17.63 4.11 -14.75
C ASP A 207 17.07 4.46 -16.14
N ASN A 208 15.76 4.68 -16.22
CA ASN A 208 15.03 5.04 -17.43
C ASN A 208 14.74 6.54 -17.52
N GLY A 209 15.13 7.33 -16.50
CA GLY A 209 14.88 8.76 -16.44
C GLY A 209 13.44 9.14 -16.07
N ALA A 210 12.62 8.20 -15.58
CA ALA A 210 11.32 8.52 -15.00
C ALA A 210 11.52 9.27 -13.68
N LEU A 211 10.98 10.49 -13.58
CA LEU A 211 11.19 11.39 -12.46
C LEU A 211 9.86 11.93 -11.90
N VAL A 212 9.93 12.34 -10.64
CA VAL A 212 8.93 13.16 -9.96
C VAL A 212 9.63 14.44 -9.53
N ASP A 213 9.13 15.59 -9.96
CA ASP A 213 9.60 16.87 -9.45
C ASP A 213 9.01 17.08 -8.04
N ILE A 214 9.89 17.15 -7.04
CA ILE A 214 9.47 17.29 -5.64
C ILE A 214 8.93 18.67 -5.29
N SER A 215 9.14 19.69 -6.14
CA SER A 215 8.72 21.07 -5.90
C SER A 215 7.26 21.32 -6.30
N ASP A 216 6.78 20.63 -7.34
CA ASP A 216 5.42 20.79 -7.88
C ASP A 216 4.66 19.47 -8.05
N CYS A 217 5.28 18.34 -7.70
CA CYS A 217 4.74 16.98 -7.84
C CYS A 217 4.44 16.55 -9.28
N SER A 218 4.98 17.23 -10.29
CA SER A 218 4.87 16.81 -11.69
C SER A 218 5.66 15.52 -11.95
N ILE A 219 5.19 14.71 -12.91
CA ILE A 219 5.74 13.40 -13.24
C ILE A 219 6.11 13.33 -14.72
N SER A 220 7.09 12.49 -15.07
CA SER A 220 7.31 12.10 -16.47
C SER A 220 6.06 11.41 -17.03
N SER A 221 5.49 11.97 -18.11
CA SER A 221 4.26 11.42 -18.73
C SER A 221 4.53 10.34 -19.78
N ASP A 222 5.76 10.30 -20.30
CA ASP A 222 6.20 9.48 -21.42
C ASP A 222 7.20 8.38 -21.03
N ARG A 223 7.59 8.34 -19.74
CA ARG A 223 8.54 7.38 -19.18
C ARG A 223 7.90 6.57 -18.08
N GLY A 224 8.25 5.29 -18.04
CA GLY A 224 7.66 4.31 -17.12
C GLY A 224 6.57 3.46 -17.75
#